data_AF-A0A923RL40-F1
#
_entry.id   AF-A0A923RL40-F1
#
_cell.length_a   1.000
_cell.length_b   1.000
_cell.length_c   1.000
_cell.angle_alpha   90.00
_cell.angle_beta   90.00
_cell.angle_gamma   90.00
#
_symmetry.space_group_name_H-M   'P 1'
#
loop_
_entity.id
_entity.type
_entity.pdbx_description
1 polymer ?
#
loop_
_entity_poly.entity_id
_entity_poly.type
_entity_poly.pdbx_seq_one_letter_code
_entity_poly.pdbx_strand_id
1 'polypeptide(L)'
;MHDRMDTHTHTIASGHAFSTIRENAAAAAAKGLELLAITEHAPCMAGSCQGIYFRNLKVVDRHAYDVELMMGVELNILDEQGRVDLDPATLRQLDIRIASLHIPCINPGSREFNTEACVNAMKNPYVNILGHPDDPRYPVDFTALVQAAKEYHVMLELNDNSLRPGGSRKGTKPQDVEMLKLCMQYQVPVVMGSDAHVDTDVGRHDLAIGLLEELNFPEELVVNHSVKMLKDQISQKASGL
;
A
#
# COMPACT_ATOMS: atom_id res chain seq x y z
N MET A 1 -0.99 11.65 -16.77
CA MET A 1 -0.92 11.65 -15.29
C MET A 1 0.49 11.98 -14.86
N HIS A 2 0.68 12.84 -13.86
CA HIS A 2 2.01 13.02 -13.25
C HIS A 2 2.19 12.01 -12.12
N ASP A 3 3.16 11.13 -12.23
CA ASP A 3 3.51 10.15 -11.19
C ASP A 3 4.77 10.61 -10.47
N ARG A 4 4.65 10.92 -9.17
CA ARG A 4 5.72 11.52 -8.37
C ARG A 4 6.26 10.62 -7.29
N MET A 5 5.64 9.48 -7.03
CA MET A 5 6.01 8.66 -5.88
C MET A 5 5.60 7.21 -6.02
N ASP A 6 6.30 6.37 -5.26
CA ASP A 6 5.97 4.97 -5.06
C ASP A 6 5.81 4.70 -3.57
N THR A 7 4.61 4.30 -3.16
CA THR A 7 4.26 4.15 -1.74
C THR A 7 4.42 2.73 -1.21
N HIS A 8 4.79 1.76 -2.05
CA HIS A 8 4.85 0.36 -1.65
C HIS A 8 6.08 -0.34 -2.26
N THR A 9 7.16 -0.45 -1.50
CA THR A 9 8.37 -1.18 -1.92
C THR A 9 9.00 -1.97 -0.77
N HIS A 10 9.71 -3.04 -1.12
CA HIS A 10 10.37 -3.95 -0.20
C HIS A 10 11.87 -4.01 -0.48
N THR A 11 12.65 -4.33 0.54
CA THR A 11 14.09 -4.52 0.44
C THR A 11 14.50 -5.91 0.89
N ILE A 12 15.80 -6.21 0.82
CA ILE A 12 16.39 -7.45 1.36
C ILE A 12 15.94 -7.81 2.79
N ALA A 13 15.44 -6.85 3.56
CA ALA A 13 14.91 -7.08 4.90
C ALA A 13 13.60 -7.90 4.92
N SER A 14 12.80 -7.91 3.85
CA SER A 14 11.60 -8.76 3.72
C SER A 14 11.92 -10.23 3.41
N GLY A 15 13.19 -10.58 3.19
CA GLY A 15 13.66 -11.96 2.97
C GLY A 15 13.38 -12.53 1.57
N HIS A 16 12.45 -11.95 0.82
CA HIS A 16 12.13 -12.33 -0.56
C HIS A 16 12.12 -11.15 -1.55
N ALA A 17 12.71 -10.04 -1.13
CA ALA A 17 13.11 -8.93 -1.99
C ALA A 17 14.64 -8.85 -2.05
N PHE A 18 15.20 -8.24 -3.08
CA PHE A 18 16.61 -8.41 -3.44
C PHE A 18 17.40 -7.11 -3.62
N SER A 19 16.83 -5.98 -3.20
CA SER A 19 17.46 -4.67 -3.28
C SER A 19 17.52 -4.01 -1.90
N THR A 20 18.49 -3.14 -1.68
CA THR A 20 18.66 -2.35 -0.45
C THR A 20 17.85 -1.06 -0.51
N ILE A 21 17.65 -0.39 0.63
CA ILE A 21 17.04 0.96 0.69
C ILE A 21 17.72 1.92 -0.30
N ARG A 22 19.05 1.85 -0.43
CA ARG A 22 19.83 2.75 -1.30
C ARG A 22 19.72 2.39 -2.78
N GLU A 23 19.57 1.11 -3.13
CA GLU A 23 19.29 0.69 -4.51
C GLU A 23 17.88 1.10 -4.93
N ASN A 24 16.88 0.89 -4.07
CA ASN A 24 15.51 1.36 -4.35
C ASN A 24 15.47 2.88 -4.50
N ALA A 25 16.13 3.64 -3.61
CA ALA A 25 16.21 5.10 -3.71
C ALA A 25 16.93 5.58 -4.98
N ALA A 26 17.97 4.87 -5.42
CA ALA A 26 18.66 5.19 -6.67
C ALA A 26 17.77 4.94 -7.89
N ALA A 27 17.00 3.84 -7.90
CA ALA A 27 16.04 3.53 -8.95
C ALA A 27 14.89 4.56 -9.01
N ALA A 28 14.36 4.96 -7.85
CA ALA A 28 13.37 6.03 -7.73
C ALA A 28 13.91 7.37 -8.29
N ALA A 29 15.13 7.75 -7.92
CA ALA A 29 15.79 8.96 -8.41
C ALA A 29 15.98 8.92 -9.94
N ALA A 30 16.41 7.78 -10.48
CA ALA A 30 16.60 7.59 -11.92
C ALA A 30 15.29 7.69 -12.72
N LYS A 31 14.15 7.38 -12.08
CA LYS A 31 12.80 7.55 -12.64
C LYS A 31 12.19 8.94 -12.36
N GLY A 32 12.90 9.82 -11.65
CA GLY A 32 12.45 11.17 -11.34
C GLY A 32 11.34 11.24 -10.28
N LEU A 33 11.20 10.20 -9.45
CA LEU A 33 10.27 10.24 -8.33
C LEU A 33 10.78 11.22 -7.26
N GLU A 34 9.85 11.94 -6.63
CA GLU A 34 10.14 12.86 -5.53
C GLU A 34 10.11 12.16 -4.17
N LEU A 35 9.33 11.08 -4.05
CA LEU A 35 9.16 10.34 -2.81
C LEU A 35 9.12 8.83 -3.04
N LEU A 36 9.74 8.08 -2.13
CA LEU A 36 9.74 6.63 -2.09
C LEU A 36 9.41 6.15 -0.67
N ALA A 37 8.48 5.21 -0.54
CA ALA A 37 8.22 4.53 0.73
C ALA A 37 8.88 3.14 0.77
N ILE A 38 9.55 2.84 1.88
CA ILE A 38 10.04 1.51 2.23
C ILE A 38 9.05 0.90 3.21
N THR A 39 8.36 -0.18 2.81
CA THR A 39 7.22 -0.76 3.53
C THR A 39 7.38 -2.26 3.69
N GLU A 40 8.45 -2.69 4.37
CA GLU A 40 8.71 -4.11 4.61
C GLU A 40 7.52 -4.84 5.24
N HIS A 41 7.39 -6.15 4.97
CA HIS A 41 6.37 -6.95 5.63
C HIS A 41 6.60 -7.04 7.14
N ALA A 42 5.51 -6.96 7.89
CA ALA A 42 5.51 -7.07 9.34
C ALA A 42 5.79 -8.51 9.86
N PRO A 43 6.04 -8.68 11.18
CA PRO A 43 6.65 -9.90 11.73
C PRO A 43 5.91 -11.24 11.57
N CYS A 44 4.60 -11.27 11.35
CA CYS A 44 3.90 -12.55 11.15
C CYS A 44 4.19 -13.16 9.77
N MET A 45 4.73 -12.39 8.82
CA MET A 45 5.30 -12.91 7.58
C MET A 45 6.61 -13.64 7.90
N ALA A 46 6.55 -14.97 7.98
CA ALA A 46 7.72 -15.80 8.30
C ALA A 46 8.87 -15.55 7.31
N GLY A 47 10.06 -15.22 7.82
CA GLY A 47 11.23 -14.86 7.01
C GLY A 47 11.42 -13.36 6.77
N SER A 48 10.48 -12.52 7.22
CA SER A 48 10.57 -11.06 7.14
C SER A 48 11.09 -10.39 8.43
N CYS A 49 10.99 -9.06 8.47
CA CYS A 49 11.39 -8.15 9.53
C CYS A 49 10.75 -8.45 10.88
N GLN A 50 11.51 -8.25 11.95
CA GLN A 50 11.02 -8.27 13.33
C GLN A 50 10.74 -6.86 13.84
N GLY A 51 9.99 -6.72 14.93
CA GLY A 51 9.62 -5.39 15.47
C GLY A 51 10.80 -4.43 15.75
N ILE A 52 12.01 -4.95 15.99
CA ILE A 52 13.21 -4.13 16.19
C ILE A 52 13.63 -3.38 14.92
N TYR A 53 13.39 -3.95 13.73
CA TYR A 53 13.66 -3.30 12.45
C TYR A 53 12.92 -1.96 12.38
N PHE A 54 11.59 -2.03 12.54
CA PHE A 54 10.70 -0.86 12.47
C PHE A 54 11.01 0.19 13.54
N ARG A 55 11.28 -0.23 14.78
CA ARG A 55 11.65 0.70 15.88
C ARG A 55 12.98 1.42 15.65
N ASN A 56 13.85 0.89 14.79
CA ASN A 56 15.15 1.48 14.52
C ASN A 56 15.19 2.30 13.22
N LEU A 57 14.11 2.32 12.41
CA LEU A 57 14.07 3.10 11.16
C LEU A 57 14.28 4.61 11.36
N LYS A 58 14.10 5.11 12.58
CA LYS A 58 14.43 6.50 12.98
C LYS A 58 15.88 6.92 12.75
N VAL A 59 16.81 5.97 12.58
CA VAL A 59 18.23 6.26 12.31
C VAL A 59 18.51 6.48 10.82
N VAL A 60 17.56 6.14 9.95
CA VAL A 60 17.72 6.27 8.50
C VAL A 60 17.41 7.71 8.10
N ASP A 61 18.26 8.31 7.27
CA ASP A 61 18.02 9.63 6.69
C ASP A 61 16.73 9.60 5.84
N ARG A 62 15.94 10.67 5.96
CA ARG A 62 14.69 10.85 5.20
C ARG A 62 14.95 11.34 3.78
N HIS A 63 16.21 11.51 3.38
CA HIS A 63 16.58 11.86 2.01
C HIS A 63 17.69 10.95 1.50
N ALA A 64 17.56 10.53 0.25
CA ALA A 64 18.56 9.76 -0.45
C ALA A 64 18.60 10.19 -1.92
N TYR A 65 19.75 10.67 -2.38
CA TYR A 65 19.84 11.35 -3.68
C TYR A 65 18.87 12.54 -3.69
N ASP A 66 18.05 12.68 -4.72
CA ASP A 66 17.01 13.72 -4.82
C ASP A 66 15.61 13.20 -4.43
N VAL A 67 15.52 12.11 -3.65
CA VAL A 67 14.27 11.44 -3.26
C VAL A 67 14.06 11.53 -1.75
N GLU A 68 12.86 11.95 -1.33
CA GLU A 68 12.40 11.84 0.04
C GLU A 68 12.02 10.39 0.37
N LEU A 69 12.47 9.87 1.52
CA LEU A 69 12.18 8.53 1.97
C LEU A 69 11.16 8.52 3.12
N MET A 70 10.06 7.80 2.93
CA MET A 70 9.13 7.43 3.99
C MET A 70 9.47 6.03 4.49
N MET A 71 9.66 5.88 5.80
CA MET A 71 9.90 4.58 6.42
C MET A 71 8.61 4.08 7.04
N GLY A 72 8.07 3.03 6.45
CA GLY A 72 6.78 2.47 6.76
C GLY A 72 6.81 0.99 7.03
N VAL A 73 5.65 0.37 6.84
CA VAL A 73 5.43 -1.06 7.02
C VAL A 73 4.25 -1.48 6.16
N GLU A 74 4.32 -2.69 5.61
CA GLU A 74 3.14 -3.43 5.17
C GLU A 74 2.74 -4.42 6.28
N LEU A 75 1.67 -4.08 6.98
CA LEU A 75 1.09 -4.88 8.06
C LEU A 75 0.30 -6.04 7.47
N ASN A 76 0.39 -7.19 8.13
CA ASN A 76 -0.51 -8.30 7.85
C ASN A 76 -1.81 -8.09 8.65
N ILE A 77 -2.95 -8.28 8.01
CA ILE A 77 -4.25 -8.40 8.68
C ILE A 77 -4.38 -9.84 9.17
N LEU A 78 -4.61 -10.02 10.48
CA LEU A 78 -4.46 -11.31 11.15
C LEU A 78 -5.78 -12.07 11.34
N ASP A 79 -6.91 -11.36 11.34
CA ASP A 79 -8.24 -11.93 11.54
C ASP A 79 -9.36 -10.99 11.09
N GLU A 80 -10.59 -11.49 11.17
CA GLU A 80 -11.83 -10.75 10.93
C GLU A 80 -11.97 -9.49 11.79
N GLN A 81 -11.35 -9.44 12.98
CA GLN A 81 -11.36 -8.26 13.85
C GLN A 81 -10.36 -7.19 13.39
N GLY A 82 -9.62 -7.41 12.30
CA GLY A 82 -8.70 -6.44 11.72
C GLY A 82 -7.44 -6.21 12.55
N ARG A 83 -7.05 -7.17 13.41
CA ARG A 83 -5.81 -7.05 14.19
C ARG A 83 -4.59 -7.09 13.25
N VAL A 84 -3.53 -6.38 13.65
CA VAL A 84 -2.29 -6.23 12.87
C VAL A 84 -1.05 -6.50 13.73
N ASP A 85 0.06 -6.75 13.05
CA ASP A 85 1.30 -7.34 13.60
C ASP A 85 2.18 -6.45 14.46
N LEU A 86 1.90 -5.15 14.55
CA LEU A 86 2.73 -4.20 15.29
C LEU A 86 1.91 -3.41 16.30
N ASP A 87 2.51 -3.19 17.46
CA ASP A 87 1.90 -2.45 18.55
C ASP A 87 1.79 -0.94 18.22
N PRO A 88 0.81 -0.23 18.80
CA PRO A 88 0.63 1.21 18.60
C PRO A 88 1.87 2.08 18.84
N ALA A 89 2.77 1.70 19.77
CA ALA A 89 3.97 2.50 20.05
C ALA A 89 5.01 2.37 18.94
N THR A 90 5.13 1.19 18.32
CA THR A 90 5.92 1.02 17.10
C THR A 90 5.25 1.76 15.94
N LEU A 91 3.94 1.57 15.74
CA LEU A 91 3.21 2.19 14.63
C LEU A 91 3.34 3.72 14.64
N ARG A 92 3.24 4.40 15.78
CA ARG A 92 3.37 5.86 15.90
C ARG A 92 4.69 6.45 15.38
N GLN A 93 5.75 5.65 15.28
CA GLN A 93 7.07 6.11 14.84
C GLN A 93 7.27 6.02 13.31
N LEU A 94 6.37 5.33 12.61
CA LEU A 94 6.44 5.12 11.16
C LEU A 94 5.72 6.22 10.40
N ASP A 95 6.19 6.51 9.19
CA ASP A 95 5.66 7.59 8.37
C ASP A 95 4.40 7.16 7.60
N ILE A 96 4.32 5.89 7.19
CA ILE A 96 3.23 5.31 6.40
C ILE A 96 3.00 3.85 6.77
N ARG A 97 1.73 3.41 6.83
CA ARG A 97 1.35 2.03 7.16
C ARG A 97 0.33 1.53 6.14
N ILE A 98 0.70 0.48 5.43
CA ILE A 98 -0.18 -0.30 4.58
C ILE A 98 -0.68 -1.48 5.41
N ALA A 99 -1.94 -1.90 5.25
CA ALA A 99 -2.44 -3.16 5.80
C ALA A 99 -3.01 -4.01 4.68
N SER A 100 -2.63 -5.28 4.63
CA SER A 100 -3.02 -6.18 3.53
C SER A 100 -3.29 -7.61 4.01
N LEU A 101 -4.00 -8.39 3.19
CA LEU A 101 -4.22 -9.82 3.42
C LEU A 101 -3.11 -10.63 2.73
N HIS A 102 -2.42 -11.46 3.51
CA HIS A 102 -1.36 -12.33 2.98
C HIS A 102 -1.58 -13.77 3.39
N ILE A 103 -1.49 -14.69 2.41
CA ILE A 103 -1.73 -16.13 2.60
C ILE A 103 -0.89 -16.73 3.74
N PRO A 104 0.39 -16.37 3.92
CA PRO A 104 1.19 -16.87 5.03
C PRO A 104 0.67 -16.47 6.43
N CYS A 105 -0.14 -15.42 6.52
CA CYS A 105 -0.56 -14.80 7.78
C CYS A 105 -2.04 -15.01 8.08
N ILE A 106 -2.87 -15.12 7.04
CA ILE A 106 -4.32 -15.34 7.15
C ILE A 106 -4.81 -16.19 5.97
N ASN A 107 -5.51 -17.28 6.27
CA ASN A 107 -6.12 -18.11 5.22
C ASN A 107 -7.26 -17.34 4.54
N PRO A 108 -7.40 -17.43 3.21
CA PRO A 108 -8.57 -16.87 2.52
C PRO A 108 -9.89 -17.41 3.08
N GLY A 109 -10.77 -16.49 3.48
CA GLY A 109 -12.10 -16.79 4.02
C GLY A 109 -13.22 -16.56 3.00
N SER A 110 -14.46 -16.51 3.50
CA SER A 110 -15.62 -16.10 2.68
C SER A 110 -15.50 -14.62 2.28
N ARG A 111 -16.33 -14.20 1.32
CA ARG A 111 -16.39 -12.79 0.88
C ARG A 111 -16.67 -11.86 2.06
N GLU A 112 -17.58 -12.27 2.94
CA GLU A 112 -17.97 -11.53 4.14
C GLU A 112 -16.80 -11.43 5.12
N PHE A 113 -16.15 -12.55 5.44
CA PHE A 113 -15.00 -12.60 6.35
C PHE A 113 -13.85 -11.69 5.89
N ASN A 114 -13.45 -11.80 4.61
CA ASN A 114 -12.35 -10.99 4.08
C ASN A 114 -12.72 -9.50 4.08
N THR A 115 -13.97 -9.18 3.75
CA THR A 115 -14.47 -7.80 3.78
C THR A 115 -14.44 -7.25 5.20
N GLU A 116 -14.93 -7.99 6.20
CA GLU A 116 -14.93 -7.58 7.59
C GLU A 116 -13.51 -7.39 8.13
N ALA A 117 -12.58 -8.29 7.80
CA ALA A 117 -11.17 -8.17 8.14
C ALA A 117 -10.57 -6.85 7.62
N CYS A 118 -10.77 -6.55 6.34
CA CYS A 118 -10.30 -5.30 5.73
C CYS A 118 -10.97 -4.06 6.34
N VAL A 119 -12.29 -4.07 6.51
CA VAL A 119 -13.04 -2.95 7.09
C VAL A 119 -12.60 -2.69 8.54
N ASN A 120 -12.43 -3.74 9.34
CA ASN A 120 -11.98 -3.60 10.73
C ASN A 120 -10.52 -3.16 10.80
N ALA A 121 -9.65 -3.58 9.88
CA ALA A 121 -8.29 -3.07 9.78
C ALA A 121 -8.26 -1.57 9.47
N MET A 122 -9.18 -1.08 8.61
CA MET A 122 -9.30 0.35 8.31
C MET A 122 -9.75 1.18 9.52
N LYS A 123 -10.42 0.60 10.52
CA LYS A 123 -10.75 1.30 11.79
C LYS A 123 -9.53 1.58 12.66
N ASN A 124 -8.41 0.88 12.43
CA ASN A 124 -7.18 1.15 13.14
C ASN A 124 -6.69 2.57 12.80
N PRO A 125 -6.46 3.45 13.80
CA PRO A 125 -6.12 4.86 13.56
C PRO A 125 -4.76 5.05 12.87
N TYR A 126 -3.92 4.03 12.81
CA TYR A 126 -2.60 4.10 12.19
C TYR A 126 -2.56 3.62 10.74
N VAL A 127 -3.57 2.86 10.27
CA VAL A 127 -3.60 2.31 8.90
C VAL A 127 -3.93 3.41 7.91
N ASN A 128 -3.03 3.65 6.96
CA ASN A 128 -3.16 4.73 5.97
C ASN A 128 -3.66 4.21 4.61
N ILE A 129 -3.25 2.99 4.25
CA ILE A 129 -3.54 2.37 2.96
C ILE A 129 -4.05 0.94 3.20
N LEU A 130 -5.08 0.52 2.47
CA LEU A 130 -5.42 -0.89 2.31
C LEU A 130 -4.68 -1.41 1.06
N GLY A 131 -3.72 -2.31 1.25
CA GLY A 131 -2.85 -2.82 0.20
C GLY A 131 -3.51 -3.92 -0.62
N HIS A 132 -3.27 -3.91 -1.94
CA HIS A 132 -3.76 -4.86 -2.96
C HIS A 132 -5.09 -5.57 -2.65
N PRO A 133 -6.18 -4.81 -2.37
CA PRO A 133 -7.50 -5.41 -2.11
C PRO A 133 -8.11 -6.09 -3.35
N ASP A 134 -7.43 -6.00 -4.49
CA ASP A 134 -7.79 -6.56 -5.78
C ASP A 134 -7.49 -8.07 -5.91
N ASP A 135 -6.76 -8.67 -4.96
CA ASP A 135 -6.37 -10.08 -5.01
C ASP A 135 -7.60 -11.03 -4.98
N PRO A 136 -7.93 -11.71 -6.09
CA PRO A 136 -9.15 -12.52 -6.17
C PRO A 136 -9.12 -13.76 -5.28
N ARG A 137 -7.95 -14.12 -4.73
CA ARG A 137 -7.84 -15.19 -3.73
C ARG A 137 -8.56 -14.79 -2.44
N TYR A 138 -8.65 -13.50 -2.15
CA TYR A 138 -9.46 -12.92 -1.08
C TYR A 138 -10.65 -12.17 -1.69
N PRO A 139 -11.74 -12.86 -2.08
CA PRO A 139 -12.93 -12.16 -2.57
C PRO A 139 -13.43 -11.19 -1.50
N VAL A 140 -13.77 -9.97 -1.90
CA VAL A 140 -14.25 -8.89 -1.02
C VAL A 140 -15.48 -8.19 -1.61
N ASP A 141 -16.17 -7.41 -0.79
CA ASP A 141 -17.18 -6.45 -1.21
C ASP A 141 -16.58 -5.07 -1.43
N PHE A 142 -16.30 -4.72 -2.69
CA PHE A 142 -15.72 -3.41 -3.01
C PHE A 142 -16.63 -2.24 -2.63
N THR A 143 -17.96 -2.42 -2.61
CA THR A 143 -18.84 -1.33 -2.16
C THR A 143 -18.61 -1.06 -0.68
N ALA A 144 -18.55 -2.10 0.15
CA ALA A 144 -18.26 -1.97 1.57
C ALA A 144 -16.84 -1.43 1.81
N LEU A 145 -15.83 -1.90 1.05
CA LEU A 145 -14.45 -1.42 1.18
C LEU A 145 -14.34 0.07 0.86
N VAL A 146 -14.89 0.52 -0.27
CA VAL A 146 -14.81 1.93 -0.70
C VAL A 146 -15.55 2.84 0.28
N GLN A 147 -16.72 2.42 0.79
CA GLN A 147 -17.46 3.18 1.79
C GLN A 147 -16.68 3.29 3.11
N ALA A 148 -16.09 2.20 3.58
CA ALA A 148 -15.27 2.19 4.79
C ALA A 148 -13.96 3.00 4.62
N ALA A 149 -13.32 2.92 3.46
CA ALA A 149 -12.15 3.73 3.10
C ALA A 149 -12.48 5.24 3.20
N LYS A 150 -13.65 5.64 2.70
CA LYS A 150 -14.16 7.00 2.85
C LYS A 150 -14.41 7.39 4.31
N GLU A 151 -15.11 6.53 5.06
CA GLU A 151 -15.48 6.79 6.47
C GLU A 151 -14.25 6.92 7.36
N TYR A 152 -13.26 6.04 7.19
CA TYR A 152 -12.09 5.96 8.05
C TYR A 152 -10.85 6.65 7.48
N HIS A 153 -10.99 7.39 6.38
CA HIS A 153 -9.89 8.12 5.72
C HIS A 153 -8.69 7.22 5.38
N VAL A 154 -8.96 6.06 4.78
CA VAL A 154 -7.94 5.12 4.29
C VAL A 154 -7.93 5.16 2.77
N MET A 155 -6.74 5.21 2.17
CA MET A 155 -6.57 5.13 0.72
C MET A 155 -6.64 3.67 0.27
N LEU A 156 -7.19 3.42 -0.91
CA LEU A 156 -7.17 2.08 -1.53
C LEU A 156 -6.01 2.01 -2.52
N GLU A 157 -5.22 0.94 -2.42
CA GLU A 157 -4.09 0.73 -3.33
C GLU A 157 -4.56 0.22 -4.70
N LEU A 158 -4.06 0.85 -5.77
CA LEU A 158 -4.01 0.27 -7.10
C LEU A 158 -2.60 -0.31 -7.32
N ASN A 159 -2.45 -1.61 -7.17
CA ASN A 159 -1.16 -2.28 -7.13
C ASN A 159 -0.69 -2.66 -8.55
N ASP A 160 0.44 -2.13 -9.02
CA ASP A 160 0.90 -2.44 -10.38
C ASP A 160 1.34 -3.91 -10.53
N ASN A 161 1.98 -4.47 -9.50
CA ASN A 161 2.42 -5.87 -9.50
C ASN A 161 1.23 -6.85 -9.61
N SER A 162 0.08 -6.51 -9.03
CA SER A 162 -1.17 -7.24 -9.21
C SER A 162 -1.61 -7.33 -10.68
N LEU A 163 -1.43 -6.28 -11.46
CA LEU A 163 -1.87 -6.21 -12.87
C LEU A 163 -0.96 -6.99 -13.84
N ARG A 164 0.19 -7.48 -13.38
CA ARG A 164 1.15 -8.20 -14.24
C ARG A 164 0.54 -9.50 -14.77
N PRO A 165 0.54 -9.74 -16.10
CA PRO A 165 0.02 -10.98 -16.69
C PRO A 165 0.68 -12.27 -16.14
N GLY A 166 1.98 -12.17 -15.81
CA GLY A 166 2.77 -13.25 -15.22
C GLY A 166 2.69 -13.35 -13.69
N GLY A 167 2.01 -12.42 -13.01
CA GLY A 167 1.93 -12.34 -11.55
C GLY A 167 1.24 -13.52 -10.89
N SER A 168 1.42 -13.65 -9.58
CA SER A 168 0.84 -14.71 -8.75
C SER A 168 -0.66 -14.51 -8.50
N ARG A 169 -1.13 -13.26 -8.45
CA ARG A 169 -2.55 -12.87 -8.37
C ARG A 169 -3.16 -12.90 -9.76
N LYS A 170 -3.96 -13.92 -10.08
CA LYS A 170 -4.63 -14.03 -11.39
C LYS A 170 -6.03 -13.42 -11.32
N GLY A 171 -6.39 -12.60 -12.31
CA GLY A 171 -7.74 -12.06 -12.45
C GLY A 171 -7.98 -10.76 -11.67
N THR A 172 -6.93 -9.97 -11.43
CA THR A 172 -6.92 -8.72 -10.66
C THR A 172 -7.57 -7.55 -11.42
N LYS A 173 -7.29 -7.39 -12.73
CA LYS A 173 -7.84 -6.30 -13.55
C LYS A 173 -9.37 -6.11 -13.43
N PRO A 174 -10.22 -7.16 -13.50
CA PRO A 174 -11.65 -7.00 -13.24
C PRO A 174 -12.00 -6.44 -11.85
N GLN A 175 -11.25 -6.81 -10.83
CA GLN A 175 -11.43 -6.34 -9.45
C GLN A 175 -11.04 -4.86 -9.33
N ASP A 176 -9.89 -4.47 -9.92
CA ASP A 176 -9.47 -3.07 -9.99
C ASP A 176 -10.49 -2.21 -10.73
N VAL A 177 -11.07 -2.71 -11.84
CA VAL A 177 -12.12 -2.00 -12.58
C VAL A 177 -13.36 -1.75 -11.70
N GLU A 178 -13.78 -2.74 -10.91
CA GLU A 178 -14.91 -2.59 -9.98
C GLU A 178 -14.59 -1.57 -8.89
N MET A 179 -13.44 -1.71 -8.24
CA MET A 179 -12.96 -0.80 -7.20
C MET A 179 -12.86 0.64 -7.70
N LEU A 180 -12.20 0.87 -8.84
CA LEU A 180 -11.99 2.21 -9.41
C LEU A 180 -13.32 2.88 -9.78
N LYS A 181 -14.29 2.14 -10.34
CA LYS A 181 -15.63 2.69 -10.62
C LYS A 181 -16.35 3.15 -9.36
N LEU A 182 -16.23 2.37 -8.29
CA LEU A 182 -16.80 2.73 -6.99
C LEU A 182 -16.05 3.92 -6.36
N CYS A 183 -14.72 3.97 -6.45
CA CYS A 183 -13.93 5.12 -6.00
C CYS A 183 -14.34 6.42 -6.71
N MET A 184 -14.57 6.37 -8.03
CA MET A 184 -15.13 7.52 -8.77
C MET A 184 -16.52 7.91 -8.26
N GLN A 185 -17.41 6.94 -8.06
CA GLN A 185 -18.77 7.19 -7.58
C GLN A 185 -18.79 7.81 -6.17
N TYR A 186 -17.95 7.31 -5.26
CA TYR A 186 -17.92 7.75 -3.87
C TYR A 186 -16.91 8.87 -3.59
N GLN A 187 -16.13 9.29 -4.59
CA GLN A 187 -15.07 10.30 -4.47
C GLN A 187 -14.01 9.89 -3.44
N VAL A 188 -13.53 8.65 -3.55
CA VAL A 188 -12.47 8.09 -2.70
C VAL A 188 -11.17 8.08 -3.50
N PRO A 189 -10.09 8.68 -2.98
CA PRO A 189 -8.81 8.67 -3.66
C PRO A 189 -8.17 7.27 -3.63
N VAL A 190 -7.41 6.97 -4.69
CA VAL A 190 -6.56 5.79 -4.79
C VAL A 190 -5.08 6.18 -4.79
N VAL A 191 -4.24 5.25 -4.39
CA VAL A 191 -2.78 5.40 -4.41
C VAL A 191 -2.18 4.23 -5.16
N MET A 192 -1.26 4.49 -6.07
CA MET A 192 -0.50 3.47 -6.78
C MET A 192 0.73 3.07 -5.99
N GLY A 193 0.98 1.78 -5.92
CA GLY A 193 2.20 1.19 -5.39
C GLY A 193 2.74 0.16 -6.37
N SER A 194 4.06 0.11 -6.52
CA SER A 194 4.69 -0.87 -7.41
C SER A 194 4.77 -2.26 -6.78
N ASP A 195 4.74 -2.36 -5.45
CA ASP A 195 5.00 -3.59 -4.69
C ASP A 195 6.36 -4.20 -5.09
N ALA A 196 7.33 -3.30 -5.32
CA ALA A 196 8.63 -3.67 -5.84
C ALA A 196 9.42 -4.50 -4.83
N HIS A 197 9.80 -5.69 -5.26
CA HIS A 197 10.71 -6.59 -4.55
C HIS A 197 12.15 -6.54 -5.10
N VAL A 198 12.36 -5.76 -6.16
CA VAL A 198 13.64 -5.47 -6.80
C VAL A 198 13.63 -4.02 -7.27
N ASP A 199 14.78 -3.36 -7.24
CA ASP A 199 14.99 -1.98 -7.64
C ASP A 199 14.47 -1.68 -9.06
N THR A 200 14.62 -2.63 -9.98
CA THR A 200 14.12 -2.50 -11.36
C THR A 200 12.60 -2.26 -11.45
N ASP A 201 11.85 -2.71 -10.45
CA ASP A 201 10.39 -2.56 -10.36
C ASP A 201 9.96 -1.29 -9.59
N VAL A 202 10.85 -0.62 -8.84
CA VAL A 202 10.52 0.60 -8.08
C VAL A 202 9.97 1.69 -8.99
N GLY A 203 8.81 2.26 -8.71
CA GLY A 203 8.17 3.28 -9.55
C GLY A 203 7.64 2.75 -10.88
N ARG A 204 7.51 1.44 -11.02
CA ARG A 204 6.86 0.85 -12.19
C ARG A 204 5.35 0.84 -11.96
N HIS A 205 4.68 1.82 -12.56
CA HIS A 205 3.22 2.00 -12.50
C HIS A 205 2.58 1.98 -13.90
N ASP A 206 3.24 1.40 -14.91
CA ASP A 206 2.78 1.46 -16.30
C ASP A 206 1.41 0.79 -16.52
N LEU A 207 1.14 -0.30 -15.81
CA LEU A 207 -0.13 -1.02 -15.92
C LEU A 207 -1.23 -0.32 -15.14
N ALA A 208 -0.91 0.18 -13.94
CA ALA A 208 -1.82 0.96 -13.13
C ALA A 208 -2.24 2.26 -13.86
N ILE A 209 -1.28 3.01 -14.39
CA ILE A 209 -1.54 4.22 -15.20
C ILE A 209 -2.38 3.87 -16.43
N GLY A 210 -2.03 2.82 -17.17
CA GLY A 210 -2.78 2.39 -18.34
C GLY A 210 -4.26 2.06 -18.02
N LEU A 211 -4.52 1.44 -16.87
CA LEU A 211 -5.89 1.17 -16.42
C LEU A 211 -6.64 2.44 -16.02
N LEU A 212 -5.99 3.37 -15.33
CA LEU A 212 -6.58 4.66 -14.96
C LEU A 212 -6.94 5.47 -16.22
N GLU A 213 -6.08 5.47 -17.24
CA GLU A 213 -6.34 6.10 -18.54
C GLU A 213 -7.50 5.41 -19.29
N GLU A 214 -7.54 4.08 -19.33
CA GLU A 214 -8.64 3.30 -19.94
C GLU A 214 -10.01 3.67 -19.34
N LEU A 215 -10.05 3.90 -18.02
CA LEU A 215 -11.27 4.24 -17.30
C LEU A 215 -11.57 5.74 -17.25
N ASN A 216 -10.70 6.60 -17.80
CA ASN A 216 -10.75 8.05 -17.63
C ASN A 216 -10.87 8.45 -16.14
N PHE A 217 -10.08 7.79 -15.29
CA PHE A 217 -10.14 8.02 -13.84
C PHE A 217 -9.67 9.44 -13.51
N PRO A 218 -10.39 10.20 -12.65
CA PRO A 218 -10.05 11.59 -12.36
C PRO A 218 -8.68 11.73 -11.70
N GLU A 219 -7.80 12.57 -12.27
CA GLU A 219 -6.45 12.77 -11.76
C GLU A 219 -6.43 13.34 -10.34
N GLU A 220 -7.44 14.13 -9.96
CA GLU A 220 -7.62 14.64 -8.59
C GLU A 220 -7.90 13.56 -7.54
N LEU A 221 -8.27 12.35 -7.97
CA LEU A 221 -8.44 11.19 -7.10
C LEU A 221 -7.21 10.27 -7.09
N VAL A 222 -6.12 10.60 -7.79
CA VAL A 222 -4.89 9.80 -7.81
C VAL A 222 -3.81 10.49 -6.99
N VAL A 223 -3.55 9.93 -5.81
CA VAL A 223 -2.66 10.52 -4.80
C VAL A 223 -1.24 10.75 -5.34
N ASN A 224 -0.74 9.84 -6.19
CA ASN A 224 0.63 9.85 -6.75
C ASN A 224 1.00 11.14 -7.48
N HIS A 225 0.02 11.96 -7.87
CA HIS A 225 0.27 13.24 -8.52
C HIS A 225 0.79 14.34 -7.58
N SER A 226 0.79 14.13 -6.26
CA SER A 226 1.07 15.17 -5.27
C SER A 226 1.54 14.58 -3.94
N VAL A 227 2.84 14.73 -3.64
CA VAL A 227 3.43 14.39 -2.32
C VAL A 227 2.68 15.11 -1.19
N LYS A 228 2.22 16.34 -1.42
CA LYS A 228 1.41 17.07 -0.45
C LYS A 228 0.08 16.35 -0.17
N MET A 229 -0.61 15.88 -1.21
CA MET A 229 -1.87 15.16 -1.06
C MET A 229 -1.69 13.88 -0.23
N LEU A 230 -0.62 13.11 -0.48
CA LEU A 230 -0.31 11.92 0.35
C LEU A 230 -0.15 12.29 1.83
N LYS A 231 0.67 13.31 2.13
CA LYS A 231 0.92 13.75 3.51
C LYS A 231 -0.35 14.30 4.19
N ASP A 232 -1.20 15.01 3.44
CA ASP A 232 -2.49 15.50 3.94
C ASP A 232 -3.43 14.33 4.28
N GLN A 233 -3.54 13.31 3.42
CA GLN A 233 -4.36 12.10 3.67
C GLN A 233 -3.87 11.33 4.91
N ILE A 234 -2.55 11.14 5.04
CA ILE A 234 -1.94 10.50 6.22
C ILE A 234 -2.21 11.31 7.49
N SER A 235 -2.11 12.64 7.42
CA SER A 235 -2.36 13.53 8.56
C SER A 235 -3.84 13.56 8.95
N GLN A 236 -4.75 13.55 7.97
CA GLN A 236 -6.19 13.51 8.20
C GLN A 236 -6.57 12.24 8.97
N LYS A 237 -6.03 11.08 8.57
CA LYS A 237 -6.19 9.82 9.28
C LYS A 237 -5.75 9.92 10.75
N ALA A 238 -4.59 10.53 10.99
CA ALA A 238 -4.05 10.68 12.34
C ALA A 238 -4.85 11.68 13.21
N SER A 239 -5.51 12.67 12.59
CA SER A 239 -6.31 13.69 13.29
C SER A 239 -7.71 13.23 13.71
N GLY A 240 -8.16 12.04 13.26
CA GLY A 240 -9.38 11.38 13.75
C GLY A 240 -9.24 10.72 15.13
N LEU A 241 -8.07 10.88 15.78
CA LEU A 241 -7.77 10.53 17.17
C LEU A 241 -8.19 11.64 18.13
#